data_AF-A0A924EHD3-F1
#
_entry.id   AF-A0A924EHD3-F1
#
_cell.length_a   1.000
_cell.length_b   1.000
_cell.length_c   1.000
_cell.angle_alpha   90.00
_cell.angle_beta   90.00
_cell.angle_gamma   90.00
#
_symmetry.space_group_name_H-M   'P 1'
#
loop_
_entity.id
_entity.type
_entity.pdbx_description
1 polymer ?
#
loop_
_entity_poly.entity_id
_entity_poly.type
_entity_poly.pdbx_seq_one_letter_code
_entity_poly.pdbx_strand_id
1 'polypeptide(L)' 'LKIDLLAKAAADAYARAQTIAENAHSRLGKLKEANMGVFQITGQYSNESFTYSGTFNTSSKNKTANVIVRMEYELE' A
#
# COMPACT_ATOMS: atom_id res chain seq x y z
N LEU A 1 -13.09 -3.91 4.99
CA LEU A 1 -12.03 -2.90 5.23
C LEU A 1 -10.67 -3.34 4.69
N LYS A 2 -10.06 -4.43 5.18
CA LYS A 2 -8.72 -4.87 4.71
C LYS A 2 -8.68 -5.27 3.23
N ILE A 3 -9.66 -6.05 2.77
CA ILE A 3 -9.75 -6.50 1.36
C ILE A 3 -9.98 -5.31 0.41
N ASP A 4 -10.81 -4.35 0.82
CA ASP A 4 -11.08 -3.13 0.05
C ASP A 4 -9.82 -2.25 -0.11
N LEU A 5 -9.04 -2.09 0.97
CA LEU A 5 -7.76 -1.39 0.93
C LEU A 5 -6.76 -2.08 0.00
N LEU A 6 -6.73 -3.41 0.02
CA LEU A 6 -5.85 -4.19 -0.85
C LEU A 6 -6.27 -4.09 -2.31
N ALA A 7 -7.57 -4.14 -2.61
CA ALA A 7 -8.10 -3.96 -3.95
C ALA A 7 -7.78 -2.57 -4.50
N LYS A 8 -7.90 -1.51 -3.68
CA LYS A 8 -7.52 -0.15 -4.04
C LYS A 8 -6.03 0.00 -4.30
N ALA A 9 -5.18 -0.57 -3.43
CA ALA A 9 -3.73 -0.53 -3.59
C ALA A 9 -3.27 -1.30 -4.84
N ALA A 10 -3.91 -2.44 -5.13
CA ALA A 10 -3.67 -3.21 -6.34
C ALA A 10 -4.08 -2.46 -7.61
N ALA A 11 -5.25 -1.83 -7.61
CA ALA A 11 -5.73 -1.04 -8.75
C ALA A 11 -4.83 0.17 -9.02
N ASP A 12 -4.38 0.86 -7.98
CA ASP A 12 -3.41 1.97 -8.10
C ASP A 12 -2.07 1.49 -8.66
N ALA A 13 -1.55 0.35 -8.18
CA ALA A 13 -0.33 -0.24 -8.72
C ALA A 13 -0.45 -0.62 -10.20
N TYR A 14 -1.59 -1.21 -10.60
CA TYR A 14 -1.87 -1.54 -11.99
C TYR A 14 -1.92 -0.30 -12.89
N ALA A 15 -2.66 0.75 -12.47
CA ALA A 15 -2.78 1.98 -13.23
C ALA A 15 -1.41 2.64 -13.47
N ARG A 16 -0.54 2.66 -12.44
CA ARG A 16 0.84 3.17 -12.58
C ARG A 16 1.66 2.33 -13.54
N ALA A 17 1.61 1.00 -13.43
CA ALA A 17 2.33 0.11 -14.33
C ALA A 17 1.89 0.30 -15.78
N GLN A 18 0.57 0.46 -16.02
CA GLN A 18 0.03 0.75 -17.34
C GLN A 18 0.54 2.09 -17.89
N THR A 19 0.46 3.16 -17.10
CA THR A 19 0.97 4.48 -17.52
C THR A 19 2.46 4.42 -17.86
N ILE A 20 3.27 3.69 -17.08
CA ILE A 20 4.70 3.53 -17.37
C ILE A 20 4.90 2.78 -18.69
N ALA A 21 4.19 1.67 -18.90
CA ALA A 21 4.30 0.88 -20.12
C ALA A 21 3.92 1.71 -21.35
N GLU A 22 2.78 2.41 -21.30
CA GLU A 22 2.29 3.27 -22.39
C GLU A 22 3.29 4.38 -22.73
N ASN A 23 3.85 5.05 -21.73
CA ASN A 23 4.88 6.09 -21.94
C ASN A 23 6.22 5.52 -22.44
N ALA A 24 6.49 4.24 -22.18
CA ALA A 24 7.67 3.53 -22.67
C ALA A 24 7.45 2.89 -24.06
N HIS A 25 6.34 3.17 -24.74
CA HIS A 25 5.95 2.55 -26.01
C HIS A 25 5.84 1.01 -25.96
N SER A 26 5.56 0.46 -24.78
CA SER A 26 5.32 -0.97 -24.57
C SER A 26 3.90 -1.18 -24.02
N ARG A 27 3.43 -2.42 -24.00
CA ARG A 27 2.10 -2.75 -23.52
C ARG A 27 2.22 -3.62 -22.27
N LEU A 28 1.43 -3.28 -21.26
CA LEU A 28 1.40 -4.03 -20.01
C LEU A 28 0.80 -5.43 -20.29
N GLY A 29 1.58 -6.46 -20.03
CA GLY A 29 1.21 -7.86 -20.21
C GLY A 29 0.64 -8.50 -18.94
N LYS A 30 0.81 -9.81 -18.83
CA LYS A 30 0.23 -10.59 -17.72
C LYS A 30 0.95 -10.31 -16.40
N LEU A 31 0.20 -10.34 -15.31
CA LEU A 31 0.76 -10.33 -13.95
C LEU A 31 1.60 -11.60 -13.75
N LYS A 32 2.88 -11.43 -13.46
CA LYS A 32 3.84 -12.52 -13.24
C LYS A 32 3.96 -12.85 -11.76
N GLU A 33 4.04 -11.83 -10.91
CA GLU A 33 4.10 -12.00 -9.47
C GLU A 33 3.33 -10.86 -8.77
N ALA A 34 2.62 -11.20 -7.69
CA ALA A 34 2.07 -10.21 -6.77
C ALA A 34 2.42 -10.59 -5.34
N ASN A 35 3.12 -9.68 -4.66
CA ASN A 35 3.58 -9.86 -3.29
C ASN A 35 3.02 -8.74 -2.41
N MET A 36 2.32 -9.12 -1.35
CA MET A 36 1.82 -8.17 -0.37
C MET A 36 2.86 -7.99 0.73
N GLY A 37 3.34 -6.76 0.90
CA GLY A 37 4.21 -6.38 1.99
C GLY A 37 3.51 -6.30 3.35
N VAL A 38 4.21 -5.80 4.35
CA VAL A 38 3.68 -5.68 5.71
C VAL A 38 2.54 -4.66 5.76
N PHE A 39 1.39 -5.08 6.31
CA PHE A 39 0.27 -4.20 6.60
C PHE A 39 0.52 -3.47 7.92
N GLN A 40 0.89 -2.19 7.85
CA GLN A 40 1.19 -1.39 9.04
C GLN A 40 -0.01 -0.53 9.40
N ILE A 41 -0.43 -0.59 10.67
CA ILE A 41 -1.48 0.28 11.21
C ILE A 41 -0.83 1.19 12.25
N THR A 42 -0.68 2.46 11.93
CA THR A 42 -0.17 3.49 12.85
C THR A 42 -1.34 4.36 13.31
N GLY A 43 -1.35 4.81 14.57
CA GLY A 43 -2.36 5.78 15.03
C GLY A 43 -2.22 7.10 14.27
N GLN A 44 -3.31 7.68 13.76
CA GLN A 44 -3.25 9.06 13.26
C GLN A 44 -2.93 9.98 14.44
N TYR A 45 -1.97 10.89 14.26
CA TYR A 45 -1.48 11.84 15.26
C TYR A 45 -0.57 11.29 16.38
N SER A 46 0.16 10.20 16.15
CA SER A 46 1.28 9.84 17.04
C SER A 46 2.49 10.76 16.79
N ASN A 47 2.35 12.05 17.12
CA ASN A 47 3.48 12.89 17.52
C ASN A 47 3.81 12.59 19.00
N GLU A 48 3.74 11.32 19.39
CA GLU A 48 4.21 10.87 20.69
C GLU A 48 5.73 10.74 20.56
N SER A 49 6.43 11.81 20.94
CA SER A 49 7.80 11.73 21.40
C SER A 49 7.97 10.43 22.17
N PHE A 50 8.95 9.61 21.76
CA PHE A 50 9.44 8.43 22.48
C PHE A 50 9.40 8.70 23.99
N THR A 51 8.35 8.23 24.66
CA THR A 51 8.24 8.31 26.12
C THR A 51 8.20 6.86 26.59
N TYR A 52 9.26 6.47 27.28
CA TYR A 52 9.61 5.11 27.72
C TYR A 52 8.57 4.42 28.65
N SER A 53 7.44 5.06 28.94
CA SER A 53 6.32 4.49 29.69
C SER A 53 5.11 4.44 28.80
N GLY A 54 4.74 3.23 28.36
CA GLY A 54 3.77 3.00 27.30
C GLY A 54 2.46 3.78 27.45
N THR A 55 2.19 4.64 26.47
CA THR A 55 0.88 5.28 26.33
C THR A 55 -0.08 4.27 25.69
N PHE A 56 -0.90 3.63 26.50
CA PHE A 56 -2.03 2.83 26.03
C PHE A 56 -3.15 3.78 25.57
N ASN A 57 -2.99 4.32 24.36
CA ASN A 57 -3.88 5.34 23.83
C ASN A 57 -5.16 4.70 23.27
N THR A 58 -6.20 4.59 24.11
CA THR A 58 -7.54 4.11 23.75
C THR A 58 -8.39 5.13 22.95
N SER A 59 -7.84 6.33 22.67
CA SER A 59 -8.59 7.49 22.14
C SER A 59 -8.40 7.76 20.64
N SER A 60 -7.39 7.19 19.98
CA SER A 60 -7.16 7.42 18.55
C SER A 60 -8.20 6.70 17.68
N LYS A 61 -9.38 7.31 17.51
CA LYS A 61 -10.50 6.81 16.68
C LYS A 61 -10.10 6.66 15.20
N ASN A 62 -9.12 7.43 14.73
CA ASN A 62 -8.58 7.32 13.38
C ASN A 62 -7.22 6.63 13.39
N LYS A 63 -7.06 5.62 12.53
CA LYS A 63 -5.83 4.87 12.33
C LYS A 63 -5.43 4.99 10.86
N THR A 64 -4.16 5.26 10.59
CA THR A 64 -3.61 5.21 9.23
C THR A 64 -3.13 3.80 8.98
N ALA A 65 -3.73 3.14 8.00
CA ALA A 65 -3.27 1.86 7.49
C ALA A 65 -2.42 2.08 6.25
N ASN A 66 -1.16 1.68 6.30
CA ASN A 66 -0.26 1.64 5.17
C ASN A 66 -0.13 0.20 4.68
N VAL A 67 -0.37 -0.01 3.39
CA VAL A 67 -0.16 -1.30 2.73
C VAL A 67 0.77 -1.09 1.55
N ILE A 68 1.83 -1.89 1.50
CA ILE A 68 2.76 -1.93 0.37
C ILE A 68 2.40 -3.15 -0.46
N VAL A 69 2.12 -2.96 -1.74
CA VAL A 69 1.89 -4.06 -2.68
C VAL A 69 2.94 -3.97 -3.77
N ARG A 70 3.64 -5.08 -4.02
CA ARG A 70 4.59 -5.22 -5.11
C ARG A 70 3.96 -6.11 -6.17
N MET A 71 3.98 -5.64 -7.40
CA MET A 71 3.43 -6.37 -8.54
C MET A 71 4.44 -6.32 -9.67
N GLU A 72 4.73 -7.47 -10.25
CA GLU A 72 5.59 -7.61 -11.40
C GLU A 72 4.73 -8.08 -12.57
N TYR A 73 4.77 -7.29 -13.64
CA TYR A 73 4.06 -7.57 -14.88
C TYR A 73 5.08 -7.91 -15.95
N GLU A 74 4.72 -8.83 -16.83
CA GLU A 74 5.41 -9.01 -18.10
C GLU A 74 5.04 -7.85 -19.03
N LEU A 75 5.94 -7.49 -19.93
CA LEU A 75 5.67 -6.55 -21.01
C LEU A 75 5.44 -7.33 -22.31
N GLU A 76 4.48 -6.87 -23.11
CA GLU A 76 4.29 -7.36 -24.49
C GLU A 76 5.21 -6.64 -25.48
#